data_AF-A0A535XZV8-F1
#
_entry.id   AF-A0A535XZV8-F1
#
_cell.length_a   1.000
_cell.length_b   1.000
_cell.length_c   1.000
_cell.angle_alpha   90.00
_cell.angle_beta   90.00
_cell.angle_gamma   90.00
#
_symmetry.space_group_name_H-M   'P 1'
#
loop_
_entity.id
_entity.type
_entity.pdbx_description
1 polymer ?
#
loop_
_entity_poly.entity_id
_entity_poly.type
_entity_poly.pdbx_seq_one_letter_code
_entity_poly.pdbx_strand_id
1 'polypeptide(L)'
;MTKGVHLTVAQDRLPLSNAVVMRGPDRDKRMMFAIPRGSFTYLGTTDTDFEGDPDTATADREDVEYILAATNALFPGATLTFADVVSTWVGLRPLVRPPGHANPSAVSRDYEIFHSPSGLVSIGGGKLTAFRAMAEHVVDDLFPGSRGARERAASRAALPGAEGPLPTAADWNRLASNTNTRPERLREWLALYGSQLPQVVSLLPVEAGDEPGLAWHRAMTRYAVEHEMAQRLEDVYRRRTGLMLFSQDNGRAWVQPLAQEMAELLGWSPQRTAEEVRRTEAAIAAMLAFREDTRTPEVSRAPVAAQQQKSAAM
;
A
#
# COMPACT_ATOMS: atom_id res chain seq x y z
N MET A 1 13.16 -11.75 -5.57
CA MET A 1 12.54 -11.11 -4.38
C MET A 1 11.37 -11.99 -3.93
N THR A 2 10.71 -11.70 -2.81
CA THR A 2 9.40 -12.34 -2.54
C THR A 2 8.26 -11.35 -2.70
N LYS A 3 7.22 -11.78 -3.41
CA LYS A 3 5.98 -11.04 -3.67
C LYS A 3 4.99 -11.28 -2.54
N GLY A 4 4.36 -10.20 -2.11
CA GLY A 4 3.26 -10.21 -1.14
C GLY A 4 2.08 -9.42 -1.65
N VAL A 5 0.95 -10.11 -1.80
CA VAL A 5 -0.30 -9.52 -2.25
C VAL A 5 -1.21 -9.23 -1.07
N HIS A 6 -1.99 -8.16 -1.19
CA HIS A 6 -3.18 -7.93 -0.38
C HIS A 6 -4.34 -7.53 -1.29
N LEU A 7 -5.55 -7.69 -0.79
CA LEU A 7 -6.77 -7.27 -1.47
C LEU A 7 -7.72 -6.55 -0.50
N THR A 8 -8.59 -5.70 -1.02
CA THR A 8 -9.66 -5.05 -0.23
C THR A 8 -11.02 -5.63 -0.60
N VAL A 9 -11.90 -5.74 0.38
CA VAL A 9 -13.35 -5.98 0.20
C VAL A 9 -14.13 -4.91 0.94
N ALA A 10 -15.36 -4.65 0.52
CA ALA A 10 -16.25 -3.73 1.23
C ALA A 10 -16.53 -4.26 2.66
N GLN A 11 -16.64 -3.34 3.63
CA GLN A 11 -16.79 -3.71 5.03
C GLN A 11 -18.10 -4.46 5.29
N ASP A 12 -19.17 -4.21 4.54
CA ASP A 12 -20.44 -4.92 4.65
C ASP A 12 -20.35 -6.41 4.24
N ARG A 13 -19.42 -6.76 3.35
CA ARG A 13 -19.12 -8.15 2.96
C ARG A 13 -18.29 -8.89 4.01
N LEU A 14 -17.51 -8.17 4.82
CA LEU A 14 -16.74 -8.74 5.92
C LEU A 14 -16.61 -7.73 7.09
N PRO A 15 -17.65 -7.62 7.95
CA PRO A 15 -17.79 -6.53 8.91
C PRO A 15 -16.99 -6.77 10.19
N LEU A 16 -15.67 -6.65 10.08
CA LEU A 16 -14.77 -6.76 11.23
C LEU A 16 -14.66 -5.44 11.97
N SER A 17 -14.69 -5.49 13.30
CA SER A 17 -14.39 -4.34 14.17
C SER A 17 -12.94 -4.32 14.66
N ASN A 18 -12.24 -5.46 14.57
CA ASN A 18 -10.86 -5.63 15.03
C ASN A 18 -10.05 -6.40 13.98
N ALA A 19 -8.73 -6.23 14.02
CA ALA A 19 -7.83 -7.06 13.23
C ALA A 19 -7.92 -8.53 13.66
N VAL A 20 -8.03 -9.44 12.70
CA VAL A 20 -8.08 -10.88 12.92
C VAL A 20 -6.87 -11.53 12.26
N VAL A 21 -6.19 -12.40 13.00
CA VAL A 21 -5.14 -13.26 12.47
C VAL A 21 -5.77 -14.51 11.89
N MET A 22 -5.46 -14.78 10.62
CA MET A 22 -5.93 -15.93 9.86
C MET A 22 -4.76 -16.85 9.52
N ARG A 23 -5.05 -18.10 9.17
CA ARG A 23 -4.05 -19.02 8.61
C ARG A 23 -4.38 -19.31 7.16
N GLY A 24 -3.35 -19.47 6.34
CA GLY A 24 -3.48 -19.98 4.97
C GLY A 24 -4.20 -21.33 4.95
N PRO A 25 -4.84 -21.70 3.82
CA PRO A 25 -5.39 -23.03 3.64
C PRO A 25 -4.31 -24.12 3.80
N ASP A 26 -4.73 -25.33 4.16
CA ASP A 26 -3.90 -26.53 4.24
C ASP A 26 -2.68 -26.47 5.20
N ARG A 27 -1.57 -27.13 4.80
CA ARG A 27 -0.38 -27.39 5.64
C ARG A 27 0.61 -26.22 5.70
N ASP A 28 0.41 -25.16 4.91
CA ASP A 28 1.35 -24.02 4.85
C ASP A 28 1.34 -23.22 6.17
N LYS A 29 0.21 -23.23 6.91
CA LYS A 29 0.02 -22.60 8.25
C LYS A 29 0.47 -21.13 8.35
N ARG A 30 0.75 -20.46 7.22
CA ARG A 30 1.23 -19.08 7.17
C ARG A 30 0.20 -18.14 7.75
N MET A 31 0.70 -17.14 8.46
CA MET A 31 -0.14 -16.13 9.09
C MET A 31 -0.57 -15.11 8.05
N MET A 32 -1.86 -14.82 8.04
CA MET A 32 -2.49 -13.74 7.31
C MET A 32 -3.32 -12.90 8.27
N PHE A 33 -3.82 -11.78 7.79
CA PHE A 33 -4.55 -10.79 8.55
C PHE A 33 -5.78 -10.35 7.75
N ALA A 34 -6.88 -10.18 8.46
CA ALA A 34 -8.02 -9.41 8.01
C ALA A 34 -8.12 -8.16 8.88
N ILE A 35 -7.97 -6.98 8.27
CA ILE A 35 -7.80 -5.72 9.00
C ILE A 35 -8.87 -4.73 8.52
N PRO A 36 -9.76 -4.26 9.41
CA PRO A 36 -10.73 -3.24 9.05
C PRO A 36 -10.04 -1.87 8.90
N ARG A 37 -10.43 -1.13 7.86
CA ARG A 37 -9.99 0.24 7.57
C ARG A 37 -11.15 1.03 6.93
N GLY A 38 -11.79 1.88 7.72
CA GLY A 38 -12.91 2.69 7.27
C GLY A 38 -14.04 1.84 6.70
N SER A 39 -14.44 2.10 5.47
CA SER A 39 -15.49 1.36 4.75
C SER A 39 -15.04 0.04 4.11
N PHE A 40 -13.82 -0.44 4.42
CA PHE A 40 -13.23 -1.65 3.83
C PHE A 40 -12.60 -2.57 4.87
N THR A 41 -12.45 -3.84 4.53
CA THR A 41 -11.57 -4.78 5.20
C THR A 41 -10.51 -5.24 4.21
N TYR A 42 -9.24 -5.13 4.55
CA TYR A 42 -8.17 -5.64 3.70
C TYR A 42 -7.60 -6.95 4.23
N LEU A 43 -7.25 -7.83 3.28
CA LEU A 43 -6.92 -9.23 3.49
C LEU A 43 -5.53 -9.51 2.90
N GLY A 44 -4.70 -10.26 3.62
CA GLY A 44 -3.40 -10.67 3.12
C GLY A 44 -2.48 -11.24 4.20
N THR A 45 -1.30 -11.75 3.89
CA THR A 45 -0.61 -11.61 2.61
C THR A 45 -0.14 -12.95 2.06
N THR A 46 0.22 -12.96 0.77
CA THR A 46 0.96 -14.05 0.12
C THR A 46 2.47 -13.90 0.31
N ASP A 47 3.22 -14.95 -0.01
CA ASP A 47 4.69 -14.94 0.00
C ASP A 47 5.19 -15.94 -1.06
N THR A 48 5.22 -15.46 -2.30
CA THR A 48 5.63 -16.19 -3.52
C THR A 48 6.94 -15.65 -4.05
N ASP A 49 7.76 -16.49 -4.69
CA ASP A 49 8.96 -16.00 -5.36
C ASP A 49 8.60 -15.10 -6.55
N PHE A 50 9.38 -14.05 -6.76
CA PHE A 50 9.18 -13.09 -7.85
C PHE A 50 10.46 -12.83 -8.62
N GLU A 51 10.31 -12.96 -9.94
CA GLU A 51 11.27 -12.63 -10.99
C GLU A 51 10.60 -11.69 -11.98
N GLY A 52 11.32 -10.66 -12.42
CA GLY A 52 10.80 -9.63 -13.31
C GLY A 52 11.05 -8.22 -12.81
N ASP A 53 10.44 -7.26 -13.48
CA ASP A 53 10.55 -5.84 -13.14
C ASP A 53 9.75 -5.52 -11.85
N PRO A 54 10.40 -5.00 -10.80
CA PRO A 54 9.72 -4.56 -9.58
C PRO A 54 8.58 -3.57 -9.81
N ASP A 55 8.70 -2.72 -10.83
CA ASP A 55 7.76 -1.63 -11.08
C ASP A 55 6.46 -2.10 -11.74
N THR A 56 6.45 -3.33 -12.29
CA THR A 56 5.29 -3.90 -13.01
C THR A 56 4.63 -5.05 -12.26
N ALA A 57 5.00 -5.30 -11.00
CA ALA A 57 4.47 -6.43 -10.24
C ALA A 57 2.97 -6.29 -9.94
N THR A 58 2.18 -7.28 -10.36
CA THR A 58 0.72 -7.34 -10.15
C THR A 58 0.31 -8.59 -9.36
N ALA A 59 -0.90 -8.55 -8.82
CA ALA A 59 -1.51 -9.71 -8.17
C ALA A 59 -1.95 -10.73 -9.22
N ASP A 60 -1.60 -11.99 -9.01
CA ASP A 60 -2.06 -13.08 -9.88
C ASP A 60 -3.41 -13.59 -9.38
N ARG A 61 -4.12 -14.33 -10.24
CA ARG A 61 -5.42 -14.92 -9.86
C ARG A 61 -5.28 -15.90 -8.70
N GLU A 62 -4.18 -16.65 -8.67
CA GLU A 62 -3.82 -17.61 -7.63
C GLU A 62 -3.56 -16.90 -6.28
N ASP A 63 -2.96 -15.71 -6.29
CA ASP A 63 -2.77 -14.92 -5.06
C ASP A 63 -4.13 -14.55 -4.45
N VAL A 64 -5.07 -14.11 -5.29
CA VAL A 64 -6.41 -13.71 -4.86
C VAL A 64 -7.21 -14.92 -4.39
N GLU A 65 -7.17 -16.03 -5.14
CA GLU A 65 -7.84 -17.28 -4.77
C GLU A 65 -7.36 -17.80 -3.41
N TYR A 66 -6.05 -17.79 -3.17
CA TYR A 66 -5.46 -18.20 -1.90
C TYR A 66 -5.96 -17.36 -0.72
N ILE A 67 -6.01 -16.03 -0.85
CA ILE A 67 -6.48 -15.13 0.21
C ILE A 67 -7.98 -15.34 0.47
N LEU A 68 -8.80 -15.44 -0.58
CA LEU A 68 -10.23 -15.68 -0.46
C LEU A 68 -10.54 -17.03 0.18
N ALA A 69 -9.83 -18.09 -0.21
CA ALA A 69 -10.02 -19.43 0.34
C ALA A 69 -9.77 -19.46 1.85
N ALA A 70 -8.66 -18.87 2.33
CA ALA A 70 -8.40 -18.78 3.77
C ALA A 70 -9.46 -17.95 4.52
N THR A 71 -9.88 -16.84 3.93
CA THR A 71 -10.84 -15.95 4.56
C THR A 71 -12.20 -16.64 4.68
N ASN A 72 -12.66 -17.32 3.62
CA ASN A 72 -13.89 -18.09 3.65
C ASN A 72 -13.80 -19.33 4.56
N ALA A 73 -12.62 -19.94 4.71
CA ALA A 73 -12.43 -21.04 5.66
C ALA A 73 -12.61 -20.57 7.12
N LEU A 74 -12.13 -19.37 7.46
CA LEU A 74 -12.31 -18.79 8.79
C LEU A 74 -13.70 -18.17 9.00
N PHE A 75 -14.28 -17.59 7.94
CA PHE A 75 -15.58 -16.94 7.92
C PHE A 75 -16.51 -17.55 6.87
N PRO A 76 -17.05 -18.77 7.10
CA PRO A 76 -17.85 -19.48 6.09
C PRO A 76 -19.08 -18.71 5.60
N GLY A 77 -19.65 -17.85 6.44
CA GLY A 77 -20.80 -17.00 6.08
C GLY A 77 -20.47 -15.81 5.17
N ALA A 78 -19.20 -15.44 5.01
CA ALA A 78 -18.82 -14.30 4.17
C ALA A 78 -18.96 -14.63 2.67
N THR A 79 -18.68 -15.89 2.28
CA THR A 79 -18.83 -16.40 0.90
C THR A 79 -18.21 -15.48 -0.15
N LEU A 80 -17.02 -14.92 0.13
CA LEU A 80 -16.36 -13.94 -0.71
C LEU A 80 -15.90 -14.57 -2.03
N THR A 81 -16.05 -13.82 -3.11
CA THR A 81 -15.70 -14.20 -4.49
C THR A 81 -14.78 -13.15 -5.12
N PHE A 82 -14.23 -13.43 -6.31
CA PHE A 82 -13.45 -12.45 -7.08
C PHE A 82 -14.22 -11.15 -7.39
N ALA A 83 -15.56 -11.21 -7.46
CA ALA A 83 -16.41 -10.05 -7.68
C ALA A 83 -16.46 -9.11 -6.46
N ASP A 84 -16.21 -9.63 -5.27
CA ASP A 84 -16.26 -8.85 -4.01
C ASP A 84 -14.96 -8.07 -3.75
N VAL A 85 -13.89 -8.38 -4.48
CA VAL A 85 -12.59 -7.71 -4.38
C VAL A 85 -12.65 -6.31 -5.01
N VAL A 86 -12.38 -5.27 -4.24
CA VAL A 86 -12.43 -3.87 -4.70
C VAL A 86 -11.09 -3.40 -5.26
N SER A 87 -9.98 -3.86 -4.68
CA SER A 87 -8.64 -3.55 -5.18
C SER A 87 -7.64 -4.62 -4.74
N THR A 88 -6.48 -4.65 -5.40
CA THR A 88 -5.31 -5.41 -4.95
C THR A 88 -4.08 -4.53 -4.97
N TRP A 89 -3.08 -4.86 -4.15
CA TRP A 89 -1.75 -4.28 -4.29
C TRP A 89 -0.67 -5.30 -3.98
N VAL A 90 0.51 -5.03 -4.54
CA VAL A 90 1.69 -5.87 -4.40
C VAL A 90 2.80 -5.11 -3.69
N GLY A 91 3.46 -5.80 -2.77
CA GLY A 91 4.75 -5.40 -2.23
C GLY A 91 5.81 -6.45 -2.52
N LEU A 92 7.00 -6.01 -2.94
CA LEU A 92 8.18 -6.86 -3.07
C LEU A 92 9.08 -6.66 -1.85
N ARG A 93 9.50 -7.77 -1.25
CA ARG A 93 10.32 -7.76 -0.04
C ARG A 93 11.80 -7.87 -0.41
N PRO A 94 12.64 -6.88 -0.05
CA PRO A 94 14.07 -6.91 -0.32
C PRO A 94 14.76 -7.80 0.71
N LEU A 95 14.69 -9.12 0.54
CA LEU A 95 15.32 -10.06 1.48
C LEU A 95 16.83 -10.16 1.20
N VAL A 96 17.65 -10.02 2.24
CA VAL A 96 19.11 -10.24 2.15
C VAL A 96 19.38 -11.73 2.22
N ARG A 97 19.69 -12.36 1.08
CA ARG A 97 20.06 -13.78 1.04
C ARG A 97 21.54 -13.94 1.39
N PRO A 98 21.89 -14.65 2.48
CA PRO A 98 23.28 -15.03 2.71
C PRO A 98 23.74 -15.98 1.60
N PRO A 99 24.99 -15.89 1.12
CA PRO A 99 25.53 -16.87 0.18
C PRO A 99 25.34 -18.31 0.69
N GLY A 100 24.84 -19.21 -0.15
CA GLY A 100 24.80 -20.66 0.14
C GLY A 100 23.55 -21.23 0.86
N HIS A 101 22.49 -20.45 1.11
CA HIS A 101 21.27 -20.96 1.75
C HIS A 101 20.10 -21.13 0.77
N ALA A 102 19.62 -22.38 0.61
CA ALA A 102 18.66 -22.79 -0.42
C ALA A 102 17.17 -22.60 -0.07
N ASN A 103 16.81 -22.18 1.15
CA ASN A 103 15.40 -22.07 1.57
C ASN A 103 14.93 -20.59 1.62
N PRO A 104 14.01 -20.14 0.75
CA PRO A 104 13.46 -18.77 0.74
C PRO A 104 12.78 -18.35 2.05
N SER A 105 12.19 -19.30 2.79
CA SER A 105 11.48 -19.01 4.06
C SER A 105 12.40 -18.85 5.28
N ALA A 106 13.69 -19.20 5.14
CA ALA A 106 14.70 -19.08 6.19
C ALA A 106 15.59 -17.83 6.04
N VAL A 107 15.31 -16.96 5.07
CA VAL A 107 16.09 -15.74 4.84
C VAL A 107 15.82 -14.74 5.97
N SER A 108 16.90 -14.25 6.60
CA SER A 108 16.79 -13.29 7.70
C SER A 108 15.99 -12.07 7.27
N ARG A 109 15.07 -11.65 8.14
CA ARG A 109 14.28 -10.41 7.97
C ARG A 109 14.94 -9.22 8.67
N ASP A 110 16.19 -9.37 9.08
CA ASP A 110 17.00 -8.27 9.57
C ASP A 110 17.49 -7.41 8.41
N TYR A 111 18.16 -6.31 8.73
CA TYR A 111 18.80 -5.43 7.76
C TYR A 111 20.31 -5.56 7.87
N GLU A 112 21.01 -5.23 6.78
CA GLU A 112 22.46 -5.19 6.71
C GLU A 112 22.90 -3.88 6.05
N ILE A 113 24.01 -3.32 6.54
CA ILE A 113 24.66 -2.14 5.99
C ILE A 113 25.90 -2.61 5.22
N PHE A 114 25.96 -2.26 3.94
CA PHE A 114 27.02 -2.64 3.02
C PHE A 114 27.88 -1.43 2.70
N HIS A 115 29.21 -1.63 2.73
CA HIS A 115 30.19 -0.63 2.34
C HIS A 115 30.91 -1.07 1.10
N SER A 116 30.93 -0.21 0.09
CA SER A 116 31.76 -0.40 -1.09
C SER A 116 33.11 0.32 -0.92
N PRO A 117 34.17 -0.16 -1.61
CA PRO A 117 35.46 0.55 -1.65
C PRO A 117 35.40 1.97 -2.22
N SER A 118 34.35 2.31 -2.98
CA SER A 118 34.15 3.67 -3.51
C SER A 118 33.55 4.63 -2.49
N GLY A 119 33.18 4.15 -1.30
CA GLY A 119 32.53 4.94 -0.25
C GLY A 119 31.00 4.97 -0.33
N LEU A 120 30.38 4.26 -1.28
CA LEU A 120 28.92 4.06 -1.27
C LEU A 120 28.54 3.16 -0.09
N VAL A 121 27.59 3.64 0.71
CA VAL A 121 26.91 2.89 1.77
C VAL A 121 25.51 2.51 1.31
N SER A 122 25.16 1.23 1.44
CA SER A 122 23.86 0.69 1.04
C SER A 122 23.19 -0.04 2.19
N ILE A 123 21.86 -0.02 2.25
CA ILE A 123 21.09 -0.81 3.20
C ILE A 123 20.24 -1.82 2.44
N GLY A 124 20.30 -3.09 2.85
CA GLY A 124 19.45 -4.15 2.34
C GLY A 124 18.64 -4.78 3.48
N GLY A 125 17.42 -5.23 3.20
CA GLY A 125 16.56 -5.84 4.22
C GLY A 125 15.83 -4.83 5.08
N GLY A 126 15.51 -5.27 6.30
CA GLY A 126 14.82 -4.47 7.30
C GLY A 126 13.30 -4.53 7.26
N LYS A 127 12.70 -3.82 8.22
CA LYS A 127 11.25 -3.75 8.42
C LYS A 127 10.85 -2.31 8.67
N LEU A 128 9.65 -1.95 8.20
CA LEU A 128 9.07 -0.64 8.48
C LEU A 128 9.04 -0.36 9.99
N THR A 129 8.71 -1.33 10.85
CA THR A 129 8.68 -1.13 12.32
C THR A 129 10.04 -0.75 12.92
N ALA A 130 11.15 -1.05 12.25
CA ALA A 130 12.50 -0.75 12.71
C ALA A 130 13.12 0.48 12.03
N PHE A 131 12.39 1.17 11.13
CA PHE A 131 12.95 2.20 10.24
C PHE A 131 13.79 3.26 10.97
N ARG A 132 13.30 3.76 12.11
CA ARG A 132 14.00 4.77 12.90
C ARG A 132 15.34 4.25 13.45
N ALA A 133 15.33 3.07 14.06
CA ALA A 133 16.55 2.48 14.61
C ALA A 133 17.57 2.14 13.51
N MET A 134 17.08 1.72 12.34
CA MET A 134 17.94 1.51 11.16
C MET A 134 18.57 2.83 10.68
N ALA A 135 17.77 3.90 10.59
CA ALA A 135 18.28 5.23 10.21
C ALA A 135 19.31 5.76 11.21
N GLU A 136 19.07 5.60 12.52
CA GLU A 136 20.04 5.93 13.56
C GLU A 136 21.35 5.15 13.37
N HIS A 137 21.29 3.84 13.10
CA HIS A 137 22.49 3.03 12.88
C HIS A 137 23.30 3.51 11.67
N VAL A 138 22.65 3.82 10.55
CA VAL A 138 23.34 4.35 9.35
C VAL A 138 24.01 5.69 9.63
N VAL A 139 23.37 6.60 10.36
CA VAL A 139 23.98 7.88 10.74
C VAL A 139 25.16 7.69 11.70
N ASP A 140 25.06 6.76 12.65
CA ASP A 140 26.12 6.44 13.62
C ASP A 140 27.35 5.78 13.01
N ASP A 141 27.13 5.08 11.91
CA ASP A 141 28.16 4.43 11.11
C ASP A 141 28.88 5.44 10.21
N LEU A 142 28.12 6.28 9.49
CA LEU A 142 28.68 7.35 8.65
C LEU A 142 29.35 8.46 9.44
N PHE A 143 28.84 8.77 10.64
CA PHE A 143 29.31 9.87 11.48
C PHE A 143 29.52 9.40 12.92
N PRO A 144 30.60 8.66 13.22
CA PRO A 144 30.83 8.11 14.56
C PRO A 144 30.89 9.17 15.67
N GLY A 145 31.36 10.38 15.35
CA GLY A 145 31.38 11.52 16.29
C GLY A 145 30.00 12.06 16.67
N SER A 146 28.93 11.66 15.98
CA SER A 146 27.56 12.02 16.34
C SER A 146 27.04 11.22 17.54
N ARG A 147 27.74 10.14 17.96
CA ARG A 147 27.33 9.24 19.06
C ARG A 147 27.19 10.00 20.37
N GLY A 148 25.97 10.05 20.90
CA GLY A 148 25.64 10.76 22.13
C GLY A 148 25.43 12.28 21.99
N ALA A 149 25.42 12.83 20.77
CA ALA A 149 25.14 14.25 20.55
C ALA A 149 23.73 14.63 21.04
N ARG A 150 23.60 15.79 21.70
CA ARG A 150 22.31 16.34 22.17
C ARG A 150 21.29 16.53 21.03
N GLU A 151 21.77 16.77 19.82
CA GLU A 151 20.96 16.97 18.61
C GLU A 151 20.21 15.70 18.15
N ARG A 152 20.50 14.52 18.75
CA ARG A 152 19.75 13.28 18.52
C ARG A 152 18.29 13.33 18.97
N ALA A 153 17.87 14.38 19.71
CA ALA A 153 16.47 14.57 20.09
C ALA A 153 15.49 14.53 18.89
N ALA A 154 15.97 14.88 17.69
CA ALA A 154 15.19 14.81 16.45
C ALA A 154 14.63 13.41 16.14
N SER A 155 15.29 12.33 16.58
CA SER A 155 14.79 10.96 16.30
C SER A 155 13.56 10.59 17.13
N ARG A 156 13.28 11.31 18.22
CA ARG A 156 12.10 11.11 19.08
C ARG A 156 11.06 12.22 18.92
N ALA A 157 11.30 13.18 18.04
CA ALA A 157 10.33 14.22 17.74
C ALA A 157 9.06 13.61 17.12
N ALA A 158 7.93 14.28 17.36
CA ALA A 158 6.71 13.98 16.61
C ALA A 158 6.98 14.19 15.11
N LEU A 159 6.49 13.27 14.28
CA LEU A 159 6.49 13.45 12.84
C LEU A 159 5.45 14.52 12.45
N PRO A 160 5.60 15.16 11.27
CA PRO A 160 4.59 16.07 10.74
C PRO A 160 3.19 15.48 10.79
N GLY A 161 2.23 16.22 11.36
CA GLY A 161 0.85 15.76 11.56
C GLY A 161 0.59 15.15 12.94
N ALA A 162 1.63 14.83 13.72
CA ALA A 162 1.50 14.26 15.07
C ALA A 162 1.77 15.28 16.18
N GLU A 163 1.88 16.56 15.87
CA GLU A 163 2.12 17.63 16.83
C GLU A 163 0.84 18.15 17.50
N GLY A 164 0.98 18.63 18.73
CA GLY A 164 -0.10 19.32 19.43
C GLY A 164 -1.20 18.40 19.97
N PRO A 165 -2.23 18.98 20.59
CA PRO A 165 -3.35 18.21 21.15
C PRO A 165 -4.25 17.66 20.03
N LEU A 166 -4.81 16.48 20.26
CA LEU A 166 -5.86 15.92 19.40
C LEU A 166 -7.13 16.82 19.47
N PRO A 167 -7.87 17.01 18.36
CA PRO A 167 -9.07 17.85 18.40
C PRO A 167 -10.19 17.27 19.28
N THR A 168 -10.93 18.16 19.94
CA THR A 168 -12.02 17.82 20.86
C THR A 168 -13.32 17.49 20.12
N ALA A 169 -14.29 16.86 20.82
CA ALA A 169 -15.63 16.62 20.27
C ALA A 169 -16.33 17.90 19.75
N ALA A 170 -16.08 19.04 20.39
CA ALA A 170 -16.64 20.31 19.96
C ALA A 170 -16.01 20.80 18.64
N ASP A 171 -14.69 20.64 18.48
CA ASP A 171 -13.99 20.96 17.24
C ASP A 171 -14.55 20.12 16.07
N TRP A 172 -14.83 18.84 16.33
CA TRP A 172 -15.43 17.93 15.34
C TRP A 172 -16.83 18.36 14.91
N ASN A 173 -17.70 18.68 15.87
CA ASN A 173 -19.07 19.09 15.55
C ASN A 173 -19.08 20.40 14.75
N ARG A 174 -18.18 21.33 15.08
CA ARG A 174 -18.01 22.58 14.34
C ARG A 174 -17.51 22.32 12.92
N LEU A 175 -16.49 21.48 12.76
CA LEU A 175 -15.95 21.13 11.44
C LEU A 175 -17.01 20.43 10.57
N ALA A 176 -17.73 19.45 11.13
CA ALA A 176 -18.81 18.75 10.44
C ALA A 176 -19.90 19.70 9.95
N SER A 177 -20.32 20.63 10.81
CA SER A 177 -21.33 21.64 10.47
C SER A 177 -20.84 22.58 9.36
N ASN A 178 -19.60 23.06 9.45
CA ASN A 178 -19.03 24.01 8.49
C ASN A 178 -18.77 23.40 7.11
N THR A 179 -18.53 22.09 7.05
CA THR A 179 -18.14 21.38 5.81
C THR A 179 -19.25 20.47 5.27
N ASN A 180 -20.43 20.45 5.91
CA ASN A 180 -21.53 19.53 5.60
C ASN A 180 -21.05 18.07 5.42
N THR A 181 -20.11 17.64 6.24
CA THR A 181 -19.43 16.34 6.12
C THR A 181 -19.80 15.44 7.28
N ARG A 182 -20.09 14.17 6.98
CA ARG A 182 -20.37 13.15 7.98
C ARG A 182 -19.20 12.99 8.96
N PRO A 183 -19.45 12.89 10.29
CA PRO A 183 -18.39 12.76 11.29
C PRO A 183 -17.44 11.57 11.06
N GLU A 184 -17.93 10.46 10.51
CA GLU A 184 -17.12 9.27 10.22
C GLU A 184 -16.02 9.57 9.20
N ARG A 185 -16.33 10.36 8.17
CA ARG A 185 -15.35 10.76 7.14
C ARG A 185 -14.31 11.72 7.69
N LEU A 186 -14.71 12.65 8.57
CA LEU A 186 -13.78 13.54 9.24
C LEU A 186 -12.77 12.77 10.12
N ARG A 187 -13.21 11.69 10.77
CA ARG A 187 -12.30 10.81 11.53
C ARG A 187 -11.31 10.10 10.64
N GLU A 188 -11.72 9.64 9.45
CA GLU A 188 -10.81 9.05 8.46
C GLU A 188 -9.74 10.06 8.02
N TRP A 189 -10.12 11.31 7.75
CA TRP A 189 -9.18 12.34 7.32
C TRP A 189 -8.31 12.89 8.45
N LEU A 190 -8.80 12.91 9.70
CA LEU A 190 -7.95 13.13 10.86
C LEU A 190 -6.90 12.04 10.98
N ALA A 191 -7.29 10.78 10.84
CA ALA A 191 -6.32 9.68 10.91
C ALA A 191 -5.25 9.78 9.82
N LEU A 192 -5.57 10.45 8.70
CA LEU A 192 -4.64 10.71 7.61
C LEU A 192 -3.72 11.91 7.85
N TYR A 193 -4.27 13.07 8.23
CA TYR A 193 -3.52 14.34 8.29
C TYR A 193 -3.17 14.81 9.71
N GLY A 194 -3.80 14.25 10.73
CA GLY A 194 -3.62 14.64 12.12
C GLY A 194 -3.75 16.15 12.34
N SER A 195 -2.72 16.77 12.92
CA SER A 195 -2.62 18.20 13.22
C SER A 195 -2.68 19.11 11.98
N GLN A 196 -2.45 18.56 10.77
CA GLN A 196 -2.47 19.30 9.51
C GLN A 196 -3.85 19.40 8.86
N LEU A 197 -4.84 18.63 9.34
CA LEU A 197 -6.20 18.64 8.79
C LEU A 197 -6.81 20.06 8.63
N PRO A 198 -6.63 21.02 9.56
CA PRO A 198 -7.15 22.38 9.38
C PRO A 198 -6.61 23.10 8.14
N GLN A 199 -5.37 22.81 7.73
CA GLN A 199 -4.79 23.37 6.50
C GLN A 199 -5.49 22.79 5.27
N VAL A 200 -5.75 21.48 5.26
CA VAL A 200 -6.54 20.83 4.19
C VAL A 200 -7.95 21.42 4.12
N VAL A 201 -8.60 21.64 5.26
CA VAL A 201 -9.95 22.25 5.32
C VAL A 201 -9.95 23.65 4.72
N SER A 202 -8.89 24.44 4.95
CA SER A 202 -8.78 25.80 4.39
C SER A 202 -8.67 25.83 2.86
N LEU A 203 -8.34 24.70 2.24
CA LEU A 203 -8.23 24.52 0.79
C LEU A 203 -9.52 23.98 0.15
N LEU A 204 -10.59 23.78 0.93
CA LEU A 204 -11.90 23.42 0.38
C LEU A 204 -12.38 24.49 -0.61
N PRO A 205 -12.90 24.09 -1.79
CA PRO A 205 -13.42 25.04 -2.75
C PRO A 205 -14.58 25.85 -2.16
N VAL A 206 -14.60 27.15 -2.47
CA VAL A 206 -15.64 28.08 -2.01
C VAL A 206 -16.93 27.93 -2.81
N GLU A 207 -16.85 27.44 -4.05
CA GLU A 207 -18.00 27.35 -4.95
C GLU A 207 -18.88 26.12 -4.71
N ALA A 208 -20.20 26.34 -4.78
CA ALA A 208 -21.21 25.30 -4.75
C ALA A 208 -21.34 24.66 -6.14
N GLY A 209 -21.00 23.38 -6.26
CA GLY A 209 -21.20 22.64 -7.52
C GLY A 209 -20.66 21.22 -7.48
N ASP A 210 -19.50 21.02 -6.87
CA ASP A 210 -18.94 19.68 -6.67
C ASP A 210 -19.75 18.89 -5.64
N GLU A 211 -19.90 17.59 -5.87
CA GLU A 211 -20.34 16.72 -4.79
C GLU A 211 -19.35 16.80 -3.62
N PRO A 212 -19.80 16.67 -2.35
CA PRO A 212 -18.91 16.80 -1.20
C PRO A 212 -17.66 15.91 -1.27
N GLY A 213 -17.78 14.70 -1.84
CA GLY A 213 -16.64 13.79 -2.03
C GLY A 213 -15.53 14.40 -2.89
N LEU A 214 -15.87 14.96 -4.05
CA LEU A 214 -14.91 15.57 -4.95
C LEU A 214 -14.28 16.84 -4.36
N ALA A 215 -15.07 17.70 -3.71
CA ALA A 215 -14.58 18.92 -3.08
C ALA A 215 -13.45 18.65 -2.07
N TRP A 216 -13.59 17.60 -1.26
CA TRP A 216 -12.55 17.18 -0.33
C TRP A 216 -11.32 16.62 -1.01
N HIS A 217 -11.47 15.83 -2.08
CA HIS A 217 -10.31 15.30 -2.80
C HIS A 217 -9.58 16.38 -3.58
N ARG A 218 -10.25 17.44 -4.04
CA ARG A 218 -9.57 18.64 -4.57
C ARG A 218 -8.74 19.34 -3.49
N ALA A 219 -9.29 19.54 -2.30
CA ALA A 219 -8.56 20.14 -1.19
C ALA A 219 -7.32 19.31 -0.79
N MET A 220 -7.47 17.98 -0.72
CA MET A 220 -6.36 17.06 -0.48
C MET A 220 -5.33 17.06 -1.61
N THR A 221 -5.77 17.22 -2.86
CA THR A 221 -4.90 17.34 -4.03
C THR A 221 -4.06 18.61 -3.96
N ARG A 222 -4.68 19.76 -3.65
CA ARG A 222 -3.98 21.02 -3.42
C ARG A 222 -2.94 20.88 -2.33
N TYR A 223 -3.35 20.33 -1.18
CA TYR A 223 -2.45 20.10 -0.05
C TYR A 223 -1.27 19.19 -0.44
N ALA A 224 -1.56 18.09 -1.13
CA ALA A 224 -0.55 17.14 -1.57
C ALA A 224 0.48 17.76 -2.52
N VAL A 225 0.03 18.63 -3.43
CA VAL A 225 0.92 19.36 -4.35
C VAL A 225 1.76 20.40 -3.61
N GLU A 226 1.13 21.23 -2.78
CA GLU A 226 1.75 22.39 -2.13
C GLU A 226 2.68 21.99 -0.96
N HIS A 227 2.34 20.92 -0.23
CA HIS A 227 3.00 20.56 1.03
C HIS A 227 3.63 19.16 1.04
N GLU A 228 3.18 18.24 0.18
CA GLU A 228 3.62 16.83 0.20
C GLU A 228 4.35 16.38 -1.07
N MET A 229 4.75 17.35 -1.91
CA MET A 229 5.48 17.12 -3.16
C MET A 229 4.80 16.13 -4.13
N ALA A 230 3.47 16.14 -4.24
CA ALA A 230 2.80 15.39 -5.30
C ALA A 230 3.13 15.99 -6.67
N GLN A 231 3.62 15.15 -7.60
CA GLN A 231 4.09 15.55 -8.93
C GLN A 231 3.45 14.74 -10.06
N ARG A 232 2.73 13.67 -9.70
CA ARG A 232 1.98 12.77 -10.57
C ARG A 232 0.59 12.54 -9.99
N LEU A 233 -0.40 12.28 -10.84
CA LEU A 233 -1.77 12.03 -10.37
C LEU A 233 -1.83 10.79 -9.46
N GLU A 234 -1.01 9.78 -9.75
CA GLU A 234 -0.88 8.59 -8.91
C GLU A 234 -0.33 8.89 -7.50
N ASP A 235 0.44 9.97 -7.29
CA ASP A 235 0.90 10.36 -5.95
C ASP A 235 -0.29 10.63 -5.04
N VAL A 236 -1.28 11.37 -5.55
CA VAL A 236 -2.51 11.68 -4.83
C VAL A 236 -3.35 10.42 -4.64
N TYR A 237 -3.61 9.69 -5.73
CA TYR A 237 -4.52 8.55 -5.75
C TYR A 237 -4.05 7.37 -4.88
N ARG A 238 -2.77 7.02 -5.00
CA ARG A 238 -2.22 5.81 -4.40
C ARG A 238 -1.53 6.09 -3.07
N ARG A 239 -0.74 7.17 -2.98
CA ARG A 239 0.22 7.38 -1.89
C ARG A 239 -0.28 8.36 -0.83
N ARG A 240 -0.94 9.45 -1.19
CA ARG A 240 -1.40 10.48 -0.24
C ARG A 240 -2.79 10.20 0.32
N THR A 241 -3.77 9.83 -0.53
CA THR A 241 -5.17 9.68 -0.09
C THR A 241 -5.62 8.23 0.07
N GLY A 242 -5.00 7.31 -0.66
CA GLY A 242 -5.44 5.91 -0.75
C GLY A 242 -6.76 5.74 -1.53
N LEU A 243 -7.21 6.77 -2.23
CA LEU A 243 -8.44 6.78 -3.05
C LEU A 243 -8.50 5.59 -4.03
N MET A 244 -7.35 5.23 -4.61
CA MET A 244 -7.24 4.10 -5.53
C MET A 244 -7.57 2.75 -4.87
N LEU A 245 -7.23 2.57 -3.58
CA LEU A 245 -7.33 1.28 -2.88
C LEU A 245 -8.58 1.18 -1.99
N PHE A 246 -9.05 2.31 -1.47
CA PHE A 246 -10.09 2.40 -0.45
C PHE A 246 -11.24 3.32 -0.90
N SER A 247 -11.71 3.11 -2.14
CA SER A 247 -12.96 3.66 -2.68
C SER A 247 -13.70 2.59 -3.48
N GLN A 248 -15.03 2.64 -3.47
CA GLN A 248 -15.89 1.66 -4.14
C GLN A 248 -15.65 1.59 -5.65
N ASP A 249 -15.37 2.72 -6.28
CA ASP A 249 -15.07 2.87 -7.70
C ASP A 249 -13.57 3.07 -7.98
N ASN A 250 -12.70 2.88 -6.96
CA ASN A 250 -11.28 3.22 -6.99
C ASN A 250 -10.97 4.68 -7.38
N GLY A 251 -11.94 5.59 -7.22
CA GLY A 251 -11.84 7.00 -7.57
C GLY A 251 -11.93 7.30 -9.07
N ARG A 252 -12.43 6.35 -9.88
CA ARG A 252 -12.55 6.50 -11.34
C ARG A 252 -13.36 7.74 -11.74
N ALA A 253 -14.44 8.04 -11.02
CA ALA A 253 -15.27 9.21 -11.30
C ALA A 253 -14.50 10.55 -11.18
N TRP A 254 -13.39 10.56 -10.42
CA TRP A 254 -12.65 11.78 -10.08
C TRP A 254 -11.31 11.92 -10.82
N VAL A 255 -10.93 10.95 -11.68
CA VAL A 255 -9.60 10.95 -12.32
C VAL A 255 -9.42 12.21 -13.16
N GLN A 256 -10.38 12.51 -14.03
CA GLN A 256 -10.32 13.67 -14.90
C GLN A 256 -10.39 15.01 -14.10
N PRO A 257 -11.34 15.22 -13.18
CA PRO A 257 -11.39 16.41 -12.32
C PRO A 257 -10.10 16.69 -11.54
N LEU A 258 -9.50 15.66 -10.93
CA LEU A 258 -8.29 15.81 -10.12
C LEU A 258 -7.03 15.98 -10.99
N ALA A 259 -7.00 15.38 -12.18
CA ALA A 259 -5.95 15.64 -13.16
C ALA A 259 -5.95 17.11 -13.62
N GLN A 260 -7.13 17.69 -13.82
CA GLN A 260 -7.29 19.10 -14.17
C GLN A 260 -6.81 20.02 -13.03
N GLU A 261 -7.19 19.71 -11.79
CA GLU A 261 -6.71 20.44 -10.60
C GLU A 261 -5.17 20.44 -10.54
N MET A 262 -4.54 19.27 -10.69
CA MET A 262 -3.07 19.17 -10.70
C MET A 262 -2.46 19.88 -11.90
N ALA A 263 -3.11 19.87 -13.06
CA ALA A 263 -2.61 20.56 -14.24
C ALA A 263 -2.57 22.08 -14.06
N GLU A 264 -3.58 22.65 -13.40
CA GLU A 264 -3.62 24.06 -13.05
C GLU A 264 -2.52 24.43 -12.05
N LEU A 265 -2.35 23.61 -11.00
CA LEU A 265 -1.35 23.86 -9.96
C LEU A 265 0.10 23.68 -10.43
N LEU A 266 0.36 22.69 -11.29
CA LEU A 266 1.71 22.31 -11.74
C LEU A 266 2.05 22.80 -13.15
N GLY A 267 1.12 23.50 -13.81
CA GLY A 267 1.30 23.99 -15.18
C GLY A 267 1.47 22.88 -16.22
N TRP A 268 0.71 21.78 -16.11
CA TRP A 268 0.79 20.69 -17.09
C TRP A 268 0.17 21.11 -18.43
N SER A 269 0.80 20.69 -19.53
CA SER A 269 0.19 20.81 -20.85
C SER A 269 -1.00 19.85 -20.99
N PRO A 270 -1.94 20.11 -21.91
CA PRO A 270 -3.05 19.19 -22.19
C PRO A 270 -2.58 17.76 -22.49
N GLN A 271 -1.44 17.59 -23.15
CA GLN A 271 -0.85 16.29 -23.46
C GLN A 271 -0.37 15.57 -22.19
N ARG A 272 0.28 16.29 -21.26
CA ARG A 272 0.70 15.71 -19.99
C ARG A 272 -0.51 15.35 -19.12
N THR A 273 -1.53 16.21 -19.05
CA THR A 273 -2.76 15.91 -18.31
C THR A 273 -3.41 14.64 -18.83
N ALA A 274 -3.55 14.49 -20.15
CA ALA A 274 -4.10 13.28 -20.75
C ALA A 274 -3.26 12.02 -20.47
N GLU A 275 -1.93 12.16 -20.41
CA GLU A 275 -1.03 11.06 -20.05
C GLU A 275 -1.18 10.63 -18.59
N GLU A 276 -1.30 11.57 -17.66
CA GLU A 276 -1.51 11.28 -16.22
C GLU A 276 -2.86 10.59 -15.98
N VAL A 277 -3.90 10.99 -16.71
CA VAL A 277 -5.21 10.31 -16.71
C VAL A 277 -5.05 8.88 -17.17
N ARG A 278 -4.48 8.66 -18.37
CA ARG A 278 -4.28 7.30 -18.92
C ARG A 278 -3.48 6.40 -17.98
N ARG A 279 -2.38 6.90 -17.41
CA ARG A 279 -1.54 6.14 -16.47
C ARG A 279 -2.30 5.75 -15.22
N THR A 280 -3.07 6.68 -14.65
CA THR A 280 -3.85 6.42 -13.44
C THR A 280 -4.95 5.40 -13.72
N GLU A 281 -5.67 5.51 -14.85
CA GLU A 281 -6.69 4.54 -15.25
C GLU A 281 -6.09 3.15 -15.51
N ALA A 282 -4.93 3.08 -16.15
CA ALA A 282 -4.20 1.84 -16.37
C ALA A 282 -3.75 1.21 -15.05
N ALA A 283 -3.25 2.01 -14.10
CA ALA A 283 -2.90 1.52 -12.76
C ALA A 283 -4.13 0.97 -12.03
N ILE A 284 -5.29 1.62 -12.13
CA ILE A 284 -6.53 1.11 -11.54
C ILE A 284 -6.95 -0.21 -12.21
N ALA A 285 -6.85 -0.31 -13.53
CA ALA A 285 -7.15 -1.55 -14.26
C ALA A 285 -6.20 -2.69 -13.87
N ALA A 286 -4.91 -2.41 -13.73
CA ALA A 286 -3.89 -3.41 -13.37
C ALA A 286 -4.16 -4.07 -12.00
N MET A 287 -4.70 -3.34 -11.03
CA MET A 287 -5.10 -3.92 -9.73
C MET A 287 -6.19 -4.99 -9.84
N LEU A 288 -6.96 -4.98 -10.95
CA LEU A 288 -8.09 -5.86 -11.19
C LEU A 288 -7.84 -6.86 -12.32
N ALA A 289 -6.63 -6.89 -12.87
CA ALA A 289 -6.26 -7.75 -14.00
C ALA A 289 -6.46 -9.25 -13.71
N PHE A 290 -6.37 -9.67 -12.44
CA PHE A 290 -6.65 -11.05 -12.00
C PHE A 290 -8.07 -11.56 -12.36
N ARG A 291 -9.00 -10.65 -12.68
CA ARG A 291 -10.38 -10.97 -13.09
C ARG A 291 -10.46 -11.46 -14.52
N GLU A 292 -9.50 -11.12 -15.36
CA GLU A 292 -9.45 -11.58 -16.74
C GLU A 292 -8.98 -13.04 -16.72
N ASP A 293 -9.86 -13.97 -17.12
CA ASP A 293 -9.57 -15.40 -17.16
C ASP A 293 -8.55 -15.68 -18.27
N THR A 294 -7.27 -15.57 -17.95
CA THR A 294 -6.16 -15.92 -18.86
C THR A 294 -5.70 -17.35 -18.63
N ARG A 295 -6.64 -18.29 -18.42
CA ARG A 295 -6.35 -19.71 -18.67
C ARG A 295 -6.18 -19.92 -20.17
N THR A 296 -4.98 -19.64 -20.65
CA THR A 296 -4.49 -20.22 -21.90
C THR A 296 -4.47 -21.74 -21.68
N PRO A 297 -5.06 -22.57 -22.56
CA PRO A 297 -5.05 -24.02 -22.38
C PRO A 297 -3.60 -24.51 -22.25
N GLU A 298 -3.32 -25.29 -21.21
CA GLU A 298 -2.00 -25.85 -20.92
C GLU A 298 -1.39 -26.45 -22.18
N VAL A 299 -0.24 -25.94 -22.61
CA VAL A 299 0.66 -26.73 -23.45
C VAL A 299 1.20 -27.82 -22.52
N SER A 300 0.65 -29.03 -22.71
CA SER A 300 1.09 -30.29 -22.12
C SER A 300 2.60 -30.32 -21.90
N ARG A 301 3.04 -30.18 -20.64
CA ARG A 301 4.39 -30.58 -20.25
C ARG A 301 4.35 -32.09 -20.04
N ALA A 302 4.93 -32.81 -21.00
CA ALA A 302 5.15 -34.25 -20.89
C ALA A 302 5.91 -34.59 -19.58
N PRO A 303 5.59 -35.72 -18.92
CA PRO A 303 6.25 -36.09 -17.69
C PRO A 303 7.72 -36.42 -17.95
N VAL A 304 8.62 -35.80 -17.19
CA VAL A 304 10.04 -36.15 -17.16
C VAL A 304 10.15 -37.54 -16.54
N ALA A 305 10.55 -38.52 -17.35
CA ALA A 305 10.78 -39.88 -16.93
C ALA A 305 11.89 -39.94 -15.86
N ALA A 306 11.60 -40.62 -14.75
CA ALA A 306 12.58 -40.95 -13.74
C ALA A 306 13.63 -41.92 -14.32
N GLN A 307 14.83 -41.42 -14.58
CA GLN A 307 15.97 -42.29 -14.87
C GLN A 307 16.57 -42.78 -13.55
N GLN A 308 16.21 -44.02 -13.21
CA GLN A 308 16.91 -44.84 -12.23
C GLN A 308 18.36 -45.06 -12.70
N GLN A 309 19.35 -44.61 -11.94
CA GLN A 309 20.69 -45.17 -12.01
C GLN A 309 20.77 -46.38 -11.07
N LYS A 310 20.57 -47.56 -11.66
CA LYS A 310 21.21 -48.80 -11.21
C LYS A 310 22.50 -48.97 -12.01
N SER A 311 23.65 -49.04 -11.34
CA SER A 311 24.70 -49.98 -11.72
C SER A 311 25.55 -50.30 -10.51
N ALA A 312 25.55 -51.59 -10.20
CA ALA A 312 26.49 -52.25 -9.32
C ALA A 312 27.71 -52.71 -10.15
N ALA A 313 28.85 -52.79 -9.47
CA ALA A 313 29.99 -53.69 -9.70
C ALA A 313 30.67 -53.71 -11.08
N MET A 314 31.88 -53.14 -11.12
CA MET A 314 33.11 -53.90 -11.30
C MET A 314 34.29 -53.15 -10.69
#